data_AF-A0A0S8ARI8-F1
#
_entry.id   AF-A0A0S8ARI8-F1
#
_cell.length_a   1.000
_cell.length_b   1.000
_cell.length_c   1.000
_cell.angle_alpha   90.00
_cell.angle_beta   90.00
_cell.angle_gamma   90.00
#
_symmetry.space_group_name_H-M   'P 1'
#
loop_
_entity.id
_entity.type
_entity.pdbx_description
1 polymer ?
#
loop_
_entity_poly.entity_id
_entity_poly.type
_entity_poly.pdbx_seq_one_letter_code
_entity_poly.pdbx_strand_id
1 'polypeptide(L)'
;MNPKERIILALDVSDYDEAVDIVQKFKAQVDIFKVGSELFTSVGPRIVKQIHLMGKKVFLDLKFNDIPNTVSKAVLAAARLGVYIVNVHALGGLEMMRRAADTMREFTLRENMERPRLIGVTVLTSIDQKTLRDELGVELRMSAEVKHLAGLAQQAGLDGVVAAPGDVEMIRSRFGRDFLIITPGIRPSWAAADDQKRTLTPAKAISLGSDYLVIGRSILAQGDPLGALRKIQEEIAGA
;
A
#
# COMPACT_ATOMS: atom_id res chain seq x y z
N MET A 1 -13.37 10.95 5.41
CA MET A 1 -12.08 11.27 4.76
C MET A 1 -12.37 11.87 3.40
N ASN A 2 -11.66 12.94 3.07
CA ASN A 2 -11.70 13.57 1.75
C ASN A 2 -11.18 12.56 0.69
N PRO A 3 -11.78 12.46 -0.52
CA PRO A 3 -11.27 11.59 -1.59
C PRO A 3 -9.77 11.71 -1.85
N LYS A 4 -9.22 12.93 -1.75
CA LYS A 4 -7.78 13.21 -1.89
C LYS A 4 -6.90 12.48 -0.87
N GLU A 5 -7.43 12.22 0.33
CA GLU A 5 -6.70 11.53 1.41
C GLU A 5 -6.73 10.01 1.25
N ARG A 6 -7.62 9.48 0.41
CA ARG A 6 -7.81 8.04 0.19
C ARG A 6 -7.00 7.51 -1.00
N ILE A 7 -6.53 8.38 -1.90
CA ILE A 7 -5.72 7.97 -3.05
C ILE A 7 -4.24 8.00 -2.67
N ILE A 8 -3.56 6.89 -2.96
CA ILE A 8 -2.10 6.80 -2.96
C ILE A 8 -1.64 6.73 -4.41
N LEU A 9 -1.01 7.78 -4.92
CA LEU A 9 -0.50 7.83 -6.29
C LEU A 9 0.83 7.08 -6.39
N ALA A 10 0.88 6.03 -7.21
CA ALA A 10 2.08 5.23 -7.43
C ALA A 10 3.07 5.93 -8.35
N LEU A 11 4.29 6.17 -7.84
CA LEU A 11 5.43 6.66 -8.62
C LEU A 11 6.17 5.45 -9.22
N ASP A 12 5.55 4.83 -10.22
CA ASP A 12 6.12 3.68 -10.93
C ASP A 12 7.01 4.17 -12.09
N VAL A 13 8.08 4.87 -11.72
CA VAL A 13 9.14 5.41 -12.59
C VAL A 13 10.50 5.15 -11.95
N SER A 14 11.56 5.12 -12.74
CA SER A 14 12.93 4.87 -12.23
C SER A 14 13.78 6.12 -12.12
N ASP A 15 13.41 7.22 -12.78
CA ASP A 15 14.16 8.47 -12.76
C ASP A 15 13.73 9.40 -11.61
N TYR A 16 14.70 10.14 -11.07
CA TYR A 16 14.45 11.05 -9.96
C TYR A 16 13.69 12.30 -10.39
N ASP A 17 14.09 12.94 -11.48
CA ASP A 17 13.50 14.20 -11.93
C ASP A 17 12.07 13.95 -12.43
N GLU A 18 11.83 12.85 -13.14
CA GLU A 18 10.49 12.42 -13.53
C GLU A 18 9.57 12.21 -12.31
N ALA A 19 10.05 11.54 -11.27
CA ALA A 19 9.29 11.34 -10.04
C ALA A 19 8.95 12.68 -9.35
N VAL A 20 9.91 13.60 -9.31
CA VAL A 20 9.73 14.95 -8.73
C VAL A 20 8.69 15.76 -9.52
N ASP A 21 8.73 15.70 -10.86
CA ASP A 21 7.77 16.36 -11.73
C ASP A 21 6.35 15.83 -11.53
N ILE A 22 6.19 14.50 -11.39
CA ILE A 22 4.90 13.90 -11.05
C ILE A 22 4.42 14.43 -9.69
N VAL A 23 5.24 14.41 -8.64
CA VAL A 23 4.83 14.90 -7.33
C VAL A 23 4.43 16.38 -7.41
N GLN A 24 5.24 17.21 -8.06
CA GLN A 24 4.96 18.63 -8.26
C GLN A 24 3.64 18.88 -8.99
N LYS A 25 3.34 18.10 -10.03
CA LYS A 25 2.09 18.18 -10.80
C LYS A 25 0.86 17.81 -9.98
N PHE A 26 0.97 16.79 -9.13
CA PHE A 26 -0.17 16.21 -8.41
C PHE A 26 -0.33 16.69 -6.95
N LYS A 27 0.65 17.39 -6.38
CA LYS A 27 0.66 17.79 -4.95
C LYS A 27 -0.56 18.61 -4.51
N ALA A 28 -1.23 19.33 -5.40
CA ALA A 28 -2.46 20.04 -5.04
C ALA A 28 -3.62 19.08 -4.74
N GLN A 29 -3.67 17.93 -5.43
CA GLN A 29 -4.80 17.01 -5.47
C GLN A 29 -4.54 15.64 -4.83
N VAL A 30 -3.30 15.31 -4.49
CA VAL A 30 -2.90 14.07 -3.79
C VAL A 30 -1.99 14.40 -2.61
N ASP A 31 -2.19 13.73 -1.48
CA ASP A 31 -1.35 13.91 -0.29
C ASP A 31 -0.35 12.76 -0.05
N ILE A 32 -0.60 11.57 -0.60
CA ILE A 32 0.22 10.38 -0.37
C ILE A 32 0.75 9.85 -1.70
N PHE A 33 2.07 9.70 -1.78
CA PHE A 33 2.76 9.12 -2.94
C PHE A 33 3.43 7.80 -2.53
N LYS A 34 3.27 6.77 -3.36
CA LYS A 34 3.91 5.47 -3.15
C LYS A 34 5.25 5.45 -3.87
N VAL A 35 6.31 5.22 -3.11
CA VAL A 35 7.66 4.93 -3.63
C VAL A 35 7.86 3.42 -3.55
N GLY A 36 7.89 2.76 -4.70
CA GLY A 36 8.10 1.31 -4.81
C GLY A 36 9.57 0.93 -4.97
N SER A 37 9.82 -0.38 -5.10
CA SER A 37 11.17 -0.93 -5.22
C SER A 37 11.97 -0.40 -6.41
N GLU A 38 11.34 -0.18 -7.58
CA GLU A 38 12.02 0.37 -8.77
C GLU A 38 12.64 1.74 -8.46
N LEU A 39 11.81 2.72 -8.12
CA LEU A 39 12.24 4.08 -7.80
C LEU A 39 13.23 4.09 -6.63
N PHE A 40 12.91 3.41 -5.52
CA PHE A 40 13.76 3.42 -4.34
C PHE A 40 15.13 2.78 -4.58
N THR A 41 15.21 1.72 -5.39
CA THR A 41 16.49 1.08 -5.72
C THR A 41 17.33 1.96 -6.63
N SER A 42 16.70 2.67 -7.57
CA SER A 42 17.38 3.58 -8.50
C SER A 42 17.92 4.84 -7.80
N VAL A 43 17.09 5.47 -6.96
CA VAL A 43 17.38 6.83 -6.45
C VAL A 43 17.63 6.87 -4.94
N GLY A 44 17.27 5.82 -4.21
CA GLY A 44 17.45 5.72 -2.77
C GLY A 44 16.56 6.68 -1.97
N PRO A 45 16.90 6.96 -0.70
CA PRO A 45 16.06 7.75 0.21
C PRO A 45 15.92 9.23 -0.18
N ARG A 46 16.65 9.73 -1.18
CA ARG A 46 16.58 11.14 -1.59
C ARG A 46 15.19 11.53 -2.09
N ILE A 47 14.47 10.62 -2.77
CA ILE A 47 13.11 10.89 -3.24
C ILE A 47 12.11 11.04 -2.09
N VAL A 48 12.28 10.27 -1.02
CA VAL A 48 11.43 10.38 0.18
C VAL A 48 11.58 11.76 0.81
N LYS A 49 12.83 12.23 0.95
CA LYS A 49 13.14 13.58 1.46
C LYS A 49 12.53 14.66 0.57
N GLN A 50 12.62 14.51 -0.74
CA GLN A 50 12.07 15.48 -1.69
C GLN A 50 10.54 15.59 -1.61
N ILE A 51 9.84 14.45 -1.49
CA ILE A 51 8.38 14.42 -1.30
C ILE A 51 8.00 15.14 0.02
N HIS A 52 8.76 14.92 1.09
CA HIS A 52 8.54 15.62 2.37
C HIS A 52 8.77 17.13 2.26
N LEU A 53 9.80 17.59 1.53
CA LEU A 53 10.03 19.03 1.26
C LEU A 53 8.86 19.69 0.53
N MET A 54 8.10 18.93 -0.26
CA MET A 54 6.87 19.39 -0.91
C MET A 54 5.63 19.33 0.00
N GLY A 55 5.80 18.97 1.28
CA GLY A 55 4.71 18.87 2.26
C GLY A 55 3.80 17.65 2.03
N LYS A 56 4.35 16.56 1.49
CA LYS A 56 3.61 15.35 1.13
C LYS A 56 4.06 14.13 1.90
N LYS A 57 3.20 13.10 1.91
CA LYS A 57 3.37 11.87 2.67
C LYS A 57 3.86 10.74 1.75
N VAL A 58 4.66 9.84 2.30
CA VAL A 58 5.20 8.70 1.55
C VAL A 58 4.64 7.39 2.07
N PHE A 59 4.11 6.56 1.16
CA PHE A 59 4.00 5.11 1.37
C PHE A 59 5.25 4.45 0.77
N LEU A 60 6.13 3.95 1.64
CA LEU A 60 7.31 3.21 1.23
C LEU A 60 6.96 1.72 1.04
N ASP A 61 6.77 1.32 -0.22
CA ASP A 61 6.26 0.02 -0.61
C ASP A 61 7.40 -0.92 -1.07
N LEU A 62 8.23 -1.31 -0.11
CA LEU A 62 9.38 -2.22 -0.35
C LEU A 62 9.09 -3.67 0.04
N LYS A 63 7.97 -3.93 0.72
CA LYS A 63 7.47 -5.26 1.09
C LYS A 63 8.55 -6.09 1.79
N PHE A 64 9.16 -5.57 2.85
CA PHE A 64 10.27 -6.26 3.52
C PHE A 64 9.87 -7.69 3.94
N ASN A 65 10.73 -8.65 3.62
CA ASN A 65 10.52 -10.06 3.88
C ASN A 65 11.88 -10.75 4.08
N ASP A 66 12.25 -10.99 5.33
CA ASP A 66 13.54 -11.53 5.75
C ASP A 66 13.39 -12.07 7.18
N ILE A 67 14.47 -12.52 7.83
CA ILE A 67 14.42 -12.92 9.23
C ILE A 67 13.98 -11.75 10.16
N PRO A 68 13.36 -12.03 11.32
CA PRO A 68 12.77 -11.00 12.19
C PRO A 68 13.70 -9.82 12.53
N ASN A 69 14.98 -10.10 12.79
CA ASN A 69 15.96 -9.06 13.12
C ASN A 69 16.21 -8.11 11.95
N THR A 70 16.40 -8.63 10.73
CA THR A 70 16.65 -7.83 9.53
C THR A 70 15.45 -6.93 9.22
N VAL A 71 14.24 -7.51 9.22
CA VAL A 71 13.01 -6.73 8.95
C VAL A 71 12.78 -5.66 10.00
N SER A 72 12.97 -5.95 11.29
CA SER A 72 12.82 -4.92 12.33
C SER A 72 13.78 -3.73 12.13
N LYS A 73 15.03 -3.99 11.73
CA LYS A 73 16.02 -2.93 11.43
C LYS A 73 15.65 -2.15 10.17
N ALA A 74 15.17 -2.81 9.12
CA ALA A 74 14.71 -2.15 7.90
C ALA A 74 13.50 -1.25 8.15
N VAL A 75 12.55 -1.73 8.97
CA VAL A 75 11.37 -0.97 9.39
C VAL A 75 11.75 0.23 10.25
N LEU A 76 12.75 0.12 11.14
CA LEU A 76 13.31 1.27 11.86
C LEU A 76 13.96 2.30 10.93
N ALA A 77 14.69 1.84 9.91
CA ALA A 77 15.28 2.74 8.92
C ALA A 77 14.19 3.51 8.15
N ALA A 78 13.09 2.85 7.78
CA ALA A 78 11.92 3.51 7.19
C ALA A 78 11.28 4.53 8.15
N ALA A 79 11.11 4.18 9.44
CA ALA A 79 10.57 5.10 10.43
C ALA A 79 11.44 6.36 10.62
N ARG A 80 12.77 6.22 10.61
CA ARG A 80 13.72 7.36 10.64
C ARG A 80 13.62 8.28 9.43
N LEU A 81 13.22 7.75 8.27
CA LEU A 81 12.95 8.58 7.10
C LEU A 81 11.66 9.41 7.25
N GLY A 82 10.83 9.13 8.25
CA GLY A 82 9.56 9.83 8.49
C GLY A 82 8.45 9.45 7.52
N VAL A 83 8.50 8.24 6.95
CA VAL A 83 7.47 7.77 6.02
C VAL A 83 6.11 7.63 6.73
N TYR A 84 5.03 7.80 5.99
CA TYR A 84 3.68 7.73 6.53
C TYR A 84 3.15 6.29 6.63
N ILE A 85 3.52 5.46 5.66
CA ILE A 85 3.16 4.04 5.60
C ILE A 85 4.41 3.25 5.17
N VAL A 86 4.62 2.08 5.76
CA VAL A 86 5.63 1.10 5.33
C VAL A 86 5.02 -0.30 5.42
N ASN A 87 5.48 -1.24 4.60
CA ASN A 87 4.94 -2.60 4.62
C ASN A 87 5.99 -3.72 4.69
N VAL A 88 5.49 -4.88 5.12
CA VAL A 88 6.19 -6.16 5.23
C VAL A 88 5.33 -7.25 4.61
N HIS A 89 5.89 -8.38 4.20
CA HIS A 89 5.08 -9.54 3.81
C HIS A 89 4.53 -10.30 5.02
N ALA A 90 3.23 -10.60 5.05
CA ALA A 90 2.65 -11.42 6.11
C ALA A 90 3.16 -12.88 6.06
N LEU A 91 3.58 -13.34 4.88
CA LEU A 91 4.23 -14.63 4.67
C LEU A 91 5.57 -14.78 5.41
N GLY A 92 6.17 -13.68 5.88
CA GLY A 92 7.35 -13.75 6.76
C GLY A 92 7.05 -14.25 8.18
N GLY A 93 5.77 -14.45 8.50
CA GLY A 93 5.32 -15.09 9.74
C GLY A 93 5.09 -14.13 10.91
N LEU A 94 4.42 -14.65 11.94
CA LEU A 94 3.98 -13.88 13.10
C LEU A 94 5.13 -13.23 13.87
N GLU A 95 6.24 -13.95 14.07
CA GLU A 95 7.39 -13.45 14.83
C GLU A 95 8.05 -12.26 14.12
N MET A 96 8.26 -12.35 12.80
CA MET A 96 8.85 -11.29 12.00
C MET A 96 7.99 -10.01 12.07
N MET A 97 6.68 -10.15 11.85
CA MET A 97 5.75 -9.03 11.91
C MET A 97 5.67 -8.41 13.30
N ARG A 98 5.54 -9.23 14.35
CA ARG A 98 5.44 -8.74 15.74
C ARG A 98 6.70 -8.00 16.15
N ARG A 99 7.87 -8.56 15.85
CA ARG A 99 9.15 -7.89 16.16
C ARG A 99 9.28 -6.56 15.43
N ALA A 100 8.86 -6.48 14.17
CA ALA A 100 8.84 -5.22 13.44
C ALA A 100 7.91 -4.17 14.07
N ALA A 101 6.69 -4.58 14.46
CA ALA A 101 5.69 -3.70 15.07
C ALA A 101 6.15 -3.16 16.44
N ASP A 102 6.61 -4.05 17.32
CA ASP A 102 7.03 -3.69 18.68
C ASP A 102 8.27 -2.78 18.64
N THR A 103 9.28 -3.14 17.82
CA THR A 103 10.50 -2.34 17.66
C THR A 103 10.19 -0.94 17.12
N MET A 104 9.28 -0.83 16.13
CA MET A 104 8.86 0.46 15.62
C MET A 104 8.16 1.29 16.71
N ARG A 105 7.22 0.69 17.45
CA ARG A 105 6.45 1.36 18.50
C ARG A 105 7.36 1.92 19.59
N GLU A 106 8.27 1.10 20.11
CA GLU A 106 9.25 1.50 21.13
C GLU A 106 10.15 2.64 20.66
N PHE A 107 10.69 2.52 19.43
CA PHE A 107 11.54 3.56 18.84
C PHE A 107 10.79 4.89 18.69
N THR A 108 9.62 4.90 18.07
CA THR A 108 8.89 6.15 17.81
C THR A 108 8.41 6.81 19.09
N LEU A 109 8.06 6.03 20.12
CA LEU A 109 7.72 6.56 21.44
C LEU A 109 8.93 7.23 22.09
N ARG A 110 10.09 6.57 22.07
CA ARG A 110 11.33 7.09 22.66
C ARG A 110 11.82 8.36 21.98
N GLU A 111 11.75 8.42 20.66
CA GLU A 111 12.20 9.58 19.88
C GLU A 111 11.12 10.68 19.77
N ASN A 112 9.94 10.51 20.38
CA ASN A 112 8.80 11.42 20.25
C ASN A 112 8.44 11.72 18.78
N MET A 113 8.43 10.68 17.94
CA MET A 113 8.14 10.75 16.51
C MET A 113 6.74 10.21 16.20
N GLU A 114 6.10 10.76 15.18
CA GLU A 114 4.89 10.16 14.64
C GLU A 114 5.22 8.77 14.07
N ARG A 115 4.48 7.76 14.52
CA ARG A 115 4.71 6.37 14.13
C ARG A 115 4.14 6.11 12.73
N PRO A 116 4.94 5.59 11.77
CA PRO A 116 4.40 5.12 10.50
C PRO A 116 3.38 4.01 10.70
N ARG A 117 2.42 3.89 9.79
CA ARG A 117 1.57 2.69 9.75
C ARG A 117 2.35 1.53 9.16
N LEU A 118 2.36 0.41 9.88
CA LEU A 118 2.97 -0.84 9.44
C LEU A 118 1.90 -1.78 8.90
N ILE A 119 1.99 -2.10 7.62
CA ILE A 119 0.96 -2.84 6.88
C ILE A 119 1.50 -4.17 6.38
N GLY A 120 0.70 -5.24 6.48
CA GLY A 120 1.06 -6.57 6.03
C GLY A 120 0.58 -6.82 4.60
N VAL A 121 1.47 -7.18 3.68
CA VAL A 121 1.07 -7.68 2.36
C VAL A 121 0.59 -9.12 2.51
N THR A 122 -0.66 -9.38 2.16
CA THR A 122 -1.25 -10.74 2.15
C THR A 122 -0.76 -11.53 0.93
N VAL A 123 -1.63 -11.85 -0.01
CA VAL A 123 -1.26 -12.48 -1.29
C VAL A 123 -1.19 -11.40 -2.36
N LEU A 124 -0.11 -11.40 -3.16
CA LEU A 124 0.04 -10.44 -4.25
C LEU A 124 -1.11 -10.57 -5.26
N THR A 125 -1.59 -9.45 -5.79
CA THR A 125 -2.71 -9.41 -6.74
C THR A 125 -2.43 -10.17 -8.03
N SER A 126 -1.15 -10.40 -8.37
CA SER A 126 -0.68 -11.17 -9.51
C SER A 126 -0.74 -12.69 -9.31
N ILE A 127 -0.81 -13.18 -8.07
CA ILE A 127 -0.90 -14.61 -7.75
C ILE A 127 -2.37 -15.05 -7.84
N ASP A 128 -2.64 -16.10 -8.62
CA ASP A 128 -3.94 -16.76 -8.68
C ASP A 128 -3.95 -18.07 -7.86
N GLN A 129 -5.11 -18.72 -7.77
CA GLN A 129 -5.28 -19.94 -6.97
C GLN A 129 -4.37 -21.09 -7.43
N LYS A 130 -4.07 -21.15 -8.73
CA LYS A 130 -3.25 -22.22 -9.31
C LYS A 130 -1.81 -22.02 -8.88
N THR A 131 -1.24 -20.83 -9.08
CA THR A 131 0.12 -20.50 -8.60
C THR A 131 0.24 -20.66 -7.07
N LEU A 132 -0.77 -20.23 -6.30
CA LEU A 132 -0.76 -20.37 -4.84
C LEU A 132 -0.63 -21.85 -4.40
N ARG A 133 -1.33 -22.76 -5.08
CA ARG A 133 -1.30 -24.19 -4.78
C ARG A 133 -0.08 -24.89 -5.37
N ASP A 134 0.10 -24.77 -6.67
CA ASP A 134 1.02 -25.60 -7.44
C ASP A 134 2.48 -25.13 -7.29
N GLU A 135 2.71 -23.84 -7.15
CA GLU A 135 4.07 -23.26 -7.10
C GLU A 135 4.50 -22.88 -5.68
N LEU A 136 3.58 -22.36 -4.88
CA LEU A 136 3.87 -21.92 -3.49
C LEU A 136 3.53 -22.98 -2.44
N GLY A 137 2.91 -24.09 -2.81
CA GLY A 137 2.59 -25.20 -1.90
C GLY A 137 1.50 -24.89 -0.87
N VAL A 138 0.72 -23.83 -1.07
CA VAL A 138 -0.36 -23.45 -0.14
C VAL A 138 -1.66 -24.13 -0.58
N GLU A 139 -2.08 -25.16 0.17
CA GLU A 139 -3.27 -25.95 -0.17
C GLU A 139 -4.60 -25.21 0.05
N LEU A 140 -4.56 -24.18 0.89
CA LEU A 140 -5.72 -23.36 1.21
C LEU A 140 -6.31 -22.69 -0.04
N ARG A 141 -7.62 -22.41 0.03
CA ARG A 141 -8.26 -21.52 -0.94
C ARG A 141 -7.72 -20.10 -0.75
N MET A 142 -7.61 -19.34 -1.84
CA MET A 142 -7.11 -17.96 -1.87
C MET A 142 -7.74 -17.09 -0.78
N SER A 143 -9.07 -17.11 -0.66
CA SER A 143 -9.77 -16.32 0.36
C SER A 143 -9.48 -16.77 1.79
N ALA A 144 -9.26 -18.07 2.01
CA ALA A 144 -8.89 -18.61 3.31
C ALA A 144 -7.45 -18.21 3.68
N GLU A 145 -6.53 -18.25 2.71
CA GLU A 145 -5.14 -17.83 2.90
C GLU A 145 -5.05 -16.32 3.19
N VAL A 146 -5.71 -15.48 2.39
CA VAL A 146 -5.75 -14.03 2.63
C VAL A 146 -6.34 -13.71 4.00
N LYS A 147 -7.41 -14.40 4.40
CA LYS A 147 -8.00 -14.24 5.74
C LYS A 147 -7.04 -14.68 6.84
N HIS A 148 -6.31 -15.77 6.64
CA HIS A 148 -5.33 -16.27 7.59
C HIS A 148 -4.19 -15.26 7.78
N LEU A 149 -3.57 -14.81 6.69
CA LEU A 149 -2.49 -13.82 6.71
C LEU A 149 -2.92 -12.48 7.32
N ALA A 150 -4.14 -12.00 7.01
CA ALA A 150 -4.70 -10.81 7.65
C ALA A 150 -4.88 -10.98 9.17
N GLY A 151 -5.31 -12.18 9.60
CA GLY A 151 -5.39 -12.52 11.02
C GLY A 151 -4.04 -12.52 11.72
N LEU A 152 -3.00 -13.07 11.07
CA LEU A 152 -1.63 -13.02 11.60
C LEU A 152 -1.11 -11.58 11.71
N ALA A 153 -1.37 -10.73 10.71
CA ALA A 153 -0.99 -9.33 10.76
C ALA A 153 -1.66 -8.59 11.92
N GLN A 154 -2.97 -8.76 12.12
CA GLN A 154 -3.66 -8.19 13.28
C GLN A 154 -3.10 -8.72 14.61
N GLN A 155 -2.85 -10.04 14.71
CA GLN A 155 -2.26 -10.67 15.91
C GLN A 155 -0.81 -10.22 16.19
N ALA A 156 -0.08 -9.81 15.15
CA ALA A 156 1.25 -9.22 15.27
C ALA A 156 1.22 -7.76 15.74
N GLY A 157 0.04 -7.12 15.76
CA GLY A 157 -0.10 -5.70 16.10
C GLY A 157 0.23 -4.75 14.93
N LEU A 158 0.12 -5.22 13.69
CA LEU A 158 0.15 -4.35 12.51
C LEU A 158 -1.13 -3.52 12.42
N ASP A 159 -1.05 -2.39 11.72
CA ASP A 159 -2.16 -1.45 11.58
C ASP A 159 -3.18 -1.88 10.52
N GLY A 160 -2.83 -2.84 9.66
CA GLY A 160 -3.67 -3.26 8.55
C GLY A 160 -2.97 -4.16 7.55
N VAL A 161 -3.61 -4.35 6.38
CA VAL A 161 -3.09 -5.15 5.29
C VAL A 161 -3.19 -4.48 3.91
N VAL A 162 -2.31 -4.91 3.02
CA VAL A 162 -2.49 -4.79 1.58
C VAL A 162 -3.23 -6.03 1.08
N ALA A 163 -4.35 -5.85 0.39
CA ALA A 163 -5.18 -6.94 -0.12
C ALA A 163 -5.78 -6.62 -1.50
N ALA A 164 -6.09 -7.67 -2.26
CA ALA A 164 -6.72 -7.50 -3.56
C ALA A 164 -8.16 -6.95 -3.43
N PRO A 165 -8.68 -6.27 -4.45
CA PRO A 165 -10.02 -5.70 -4.42
C PRO A 165 -11.14 -6.68 -4.02
N GLY A 166 -11.06 -7.94 -4.49
CA GLY A 166 -12.05 -8.97 -4.18
C GLY A 166 -12.04 -9.48 -2.73
N ASP A 167 -11.00 -9.19 -1.96
CA ASP A 167 -10.86 -9.67 -0.59
C ASP A 167 -11.29 -8.64 0.46
N VAL A 168 -11.53 -7.38 0.05
CA VAL A 168 -11.79 -6.24 0.94
C VAL A 168 -12.98 -6.47 1.86
N GLU A 169 -14.13 -6.87 1.31
CA GLU A 169 -15.37 -7.06 2.07
C GLU A 169 -15.21 -8.12 3.16
N MET A 170 -14.56 -9.24 2.82
CA MET A 170 -14.29 -10.33 3.74
C MET A 170 -13.37 -9.89 4.88
N ILE A 171 -12.28 -9.17 4.56
CA ILE A 171 -11.35 -8.63 5.56
C ILE A 171 -12.08 -7.63 6.46
N ARG A 172 -12.81 -6.68 5.88
CA ARG A 172 -13.53 -5.65 6.64
C ARG A 172 -14.54 -6.25 7.61
N SER A 173 -15.33 -7.22 7.12
CA SER A 173 -16.32 -7.94 7.93
C SER A 173 -15.67 -8.70 9.10
N ARG A 174 -14.49 -9.30 8.89
CA ARG A 174 -13.83 -10.11 9.91
C ARG A 174 -13.05 -9.29 10.94
N PHE A 175 -12.35 -8.25 10.52
CA PHE A 175 -11.32 -7.57 11.32
C PHE A 175 -11.72 -6.18 11.83
N GLY A 176 -12.92 -5.70 11.48
CA GLY A 176 -13.47 -4.43 11.98
C GLY A 176 -12.93 -3.21 11.25
N ARG A 177 -13.36 -2.01 11.64
CA ARG A 177 -13.05 -0.73 10.95
C ARG A 177 -11.65 -0.16 11.26
N ASP A 178 -11.08 -0.50 12.41
CA ASP A 178 -9.79 0.05 12.82
C ASP A 178 -8.60 -0.62 12.12
N PHE A 179 -8.80 -1.80 11.52
CA PHE A 179 -7.78 -2.52 10.77
C PHE A 179 -7.73 -2.01 9.32
N LEU A 180 -6.65 -1.33 8.95
CA LEU A 180 -6.56 -0.65 7.67
C LEU A 180 -6.54 -1.64 6.49
N ILE A 181 -7.19 -1.26 5.40
CA ILE A 181 -7.17 -2.01 4.14
C ILE A 181 -6.65 -1.08 3.04
N ILE A 182 -5.45 -1.39 2.54
CA ILE A 182 -4.85 -0.72 1.39
C ILE A 182 -5.05 -1.60 0.15
N THR A 183 -5.73 -1.06 -0.85
CA THR A 183 -6.18 -1.84 -2.01
C THR A 183 -5.50 -1.32 -3.27
N PRO A 184 -4.45 -2.00 -3.78
CA PRO A 184 -4.02 -1.85 -5.17
C PRO A 184 -5.02 -2.54 -6.09
N GLY A 185 -4.75 -2.56 -7.40
CA GLY A 185 -5.67 -3.28 -8.29
C GLY A 185 -6.88 -2.46 -8.74
N ILE A 186 -6.90 -1.15 -8.48
CA ILE A 186 -8.08 -0.31 -8.70
C ILE A 186 -8.10 0.19 -10.14
N ARG A 187 -9.22 -0.07 -10.83
CA ARG A 187 -9.41 0.33 -12.22
C ARG A 187 -10.68 1.17 -12.34
N PRO A 188 -10.57 2.45 -12.74
CA PRO A 188 -11.75 3.29 -12.99
C PRO A 188 -12.65 2.69 -14.06
N SER A 189 -13.94 3.00 -13.99
CA SER A 189 -14.97 2.47 -14.90
C SER A 189 -14.67 2.71 -16.39
N TRP A 190 -13.92 3.78 -16.70
CA TRP A 190 -13.60 4.25 -18.04
C TRP A 190 -12.22 3.82 -18.56
N ALA A 191 -11.41 3.12 -17.75
CA ALA A 191 -10.02 2.77 -18.12
C ALA A 191 -9.92 1.40 -18.83
N ALA A 192 -9.02 1.29 -19.81
CA ALA A 192 -8.73 0.05 -20.55
C ALA A 192 -8.06 -1.03 -19.67
N ALA A 193 -8.05 -2.27 -20.15
CA ALA A 193 -7.48 -3.40 -19.43
C ALA A 193 -5.94 -3.50 -19.50
N ASP A 194 -5.30 -3.72 -18.35
CA ASP A 194 -3.87 -4.02 -18.17
C ASP A 194 -3.65 -5.40 -17.50
N ASP A 195 -2.42 -5.72 -17.10
CA ASP A 195 -1.96 -6.99 -16.50
C ASP A 195 -2.61 -7.37 -15.15
N GLN A 196 -3.42 -6.50 -14.56
CA GLN A 196 -4.13 -6.82 -13.32
C GLN A 196 -5.39 -7.66 -13.58
N LYS A 197 -5.38 -8.91 -13.08
CA LYS A 197 -6.43 -9.92 -13.28
C LYS A 197 -7.70 -9.72 -12.41
N ARG A 198 -7.62 -8.99 -11.29
CA ARG A 198 -8.70 -8.85 -10.28
C ARG A 198 -8.86 -7.37 -9.88
N THR A 199 -9.76 -6.64 -10.54
CA THR A 199 -9.93 -5.18 -10.32
C THR A 199 -11.33 -4.80 -9.82
N LEU A 200 -11.43 -3.67 -9.13
CA LEU A 200 -12.69 -2.99 -8.79
C LEU A 200 -12.61 -1.52 -9.19
N THR A 201 -13.76 -0.89 -9.38
CA THR A 201 -13.84 0.57 -9.48
C THR A 201 -13.49 1.22 -8.14
N PRO A 202 -12.93 2.45 -8.14
CA PRO A 202 -12.72 3.23 -6.93
C PRO A 202 -13.93 3.29 -6.00
N ALA A 203 -15.12 3.62 -6.52
CA ALA A 203 -16.35 3.71 -5.73
C ALA A 203 -16.70 2.37 -5.05
N LYS A 204 -16.60 1.27 -5.80
CA LYS A 204 -16.90 -0.05 -5.25
C LYS A 204 -15.89 -0.47 -4.19
N ALA A 205 -14.60 -0.21 -4.39
CA ALA A 205 -13.58 -0.54 -3.40
C ALA A 205 -13.79 0.21 -2.07
N ILE A 206 -14.17 1.50 -2.12
CA ILE A 206 -14.49 2.28 -0.91
C ILE A 206 -15.74 1.76 -0.22
N SER A 207 -16.83 1.53 -0.96
CA SER A 207 -18.08 1.02 -0.36
C SER A 207 -17.94 -0.37 0.26
N LEU A 208 -17.05 -1.22 -0.26
CA LEU A 208 -16.70 -2.51 0.36
C LEU A 208 -15.79 -2.37 1.59
N GLY A 209 -15.23 -1.19 1.84
CA GLY A 209 -14.48 -0.87 3.05
C GLY A 209 -12.99 -0.69 2.88
N SER A 210 -12.48 -0.39 1.67
CA SER A 210 -11.08 0.00 1.49
C SER A 210 -10.81 1.37 2.13
N ASP A 211 -9.70 1.53 2.83
CA ASP A 211 -9.30 2.82 3.41
C ASP A 211 -8.50 3.65 2.41
N TYR A 212 -7.55 2.99 1.74
CA TYR A 212 -6.66 3.58 0.75
C TYR A 212 -6.70 2.82 -0.57
N LEU A 213 -6.64 3.55 -1.67
CA LEU A 213 -6.58 3.02 -3.02
C LEU A 213 -5.22 3.35 -3.63
N VAL A 214 -4.45 2.33 -4.04
CA VAL A 214 -3.18 2.53 -4.74
C VAL A 214 -3.45 2.54 -6.24
N ILE A 215 -3.17 3.67 -6.89
CA ILE A 215 -3.46 3.89 -8.32
C ILE A 215 -2.22 4.50 -8.98
N GLY A 216 -1.77 3.92 -10.09
CA GLY A 216 -0.62 4.38 -10.87
C GLY A 216 -1.01 4.68 -12.31
N ARG A 217 -0.79 3.69 -13.19
CA ARG A 217 -0.98 3.81 -14.65
C ARG A 217 -2.36 4.32 -15.08
N SER A 218 -3.44 4.00 -14.36
CA SER A 218 -4.79 4.52 -14.66
C SER A 218 -4.89 6.05 -14.57
N ILE A 219 -3.94 6.72 -13.90
CA ILE A 219 -3.80 8.17 -13.86
C ILE A 219 -2.68 8.60 -14.82
N LEU A 220 -1.47 8.07 -14.63
CA LEU A 220 -0.26 8.61 -15.26
C LEU A 220 -0.17 8.34 -16.77
N ALA A 221 -0.74 7.24 -17.26
CA ALA A 221 -0.68 6.86 -18.68
C ALA A 221 -1.79 7.51 -19.54
N GLN A 222 -2.63 8.36 -18.96
CA GLN A 222 -3.73 9.01 -19.67
C GLN A 222 -3.27 10.28 -20.39
N GLY A 223 -3.94 10.65 -21.48
CA GLY A 223 -3.66 11.90 -22.21
C GLY A 223 -3.91 13.16 -21.36
N ASP A 224 -4.87 13.10 -20.42
CA ASP A 224 -5.06 14.11 -19.37
C ASP A 224 -5.00 13.45 -17.98
N PRO A 225 -3.80 13.33 -17.37
CA PRO A 225 -3.64 12.69 -16.06
C PRO A 225 -4.37 13.41 -14.91
N LEU A 226 -4.51 14.75 -14.96
CA LEU A 226 -5.24 15.48 -13.92
C LEU A 226 -6.75 15.34 -14.08
N GLY A 227 -7.26 15.30 -15.32
CA GLY A 227 -8.64 14.93 -15.59
C GLY A 227 -8.98 13.51 -15.14
N ALA A 228 -8.08 12.55 -15.41
CA ALA A 228 -8.20 11.17 -14.93
C ALA A 228 -8.31 11.09 -13.40
N LEU A 229 -7.43 11.79 -12.68
CA LEU A 229 -7.49 11.86 -11.22
C LEU A 229 -8.81 12.47 -10.72
N ARG A 230 -9.28 13.57 -11.32
CA ARG A 230 -10.54 14.22 -10.92
C ARG A 230 -11.72 13.27 -11.05
N LYS A 231 -11.83 12.54 -12.16
CA LYS A 231 -12.89 11.52 -12.36
C LYS A 231 -12.85 10.43 -11.29
N ILE A 232 -11.67 9.99 -10.89
CA ILE A 232 -11.50 9.00 -9.81
C ILE A 232 -11.97 9.58 -8.46
N GLN A 233 -11.61 10.83 -8.18
CA GLN A 233 -12.04 11.52 -6.96
C GLN A 233 -13.55 11.70 -6.92
N GLU A 234 -14.19 11.98 -8.05
CA GLU A 234 -15.65 12.04 -8.20
C GLU A 234 -16.29 10.65 -7.94
N GLU A 235 -15.75 9.57 -8.50
CA GLU A 235 -16.20 8.20 -8.20
C GLU A 235 -16.10 7.88 -6.69
N ILE A 236 -15.02 8.29 -6.03
CA ILE A 236 -14.83 8.08 -4.59
C ILE A 236 -15.80 8.94 -3.76
N ALA A 237 -16.07 10.18 -4.20
CA ALA A 237 -16.97 11.10 -3.49
C ALA A 237 -18.45 10.64 -3.55
N GLY A 238 -18.83 9.92 -4.60
CA GLY A 238 -20.17 9.35 -4.76
C GLY A 238 -20.38 7.98 -4.11
N ALA A 239 -19.39 7.44 -3.40
CA ALA A 239 -19.42 6.10 -2.81
C ALA A 239 -20.03 6.05 -1.39
#